data_AF-A0A1J9RHW0-F1
#
_entry.id   AF-A0A1J9RHW0-F1
#
_cell.length_a   1.000
_cell.length_b   1.000
_cell.length_c   1.000
_cell.angle_alpha   90.00
_cell.angle_beta   90.00
_cell.angle_gamma   90.00
#
_symmetry.space_group_name_H-M   'P 1'
#
loop_
_entity.id
_entity.type
_entity.pdbx_description
1 polymer ?
#
loop_
_entity_poly.entity_id
_entity_poly.type
_entity_poly.pdbx_seq_one_letter_code
_entity_poly.pdbx_strand_id
1 'polypeptide(L)'
;MEDQANKHRREPDFEVGDKVFLSLKDYRIQRPSRKLAEQNEGSFEILEKINPVLSPDKLRKAADNPLTVQVNIPPEPIEIEGENEWEIEEVLASRINRGKLQYRVKWLGFDDDPSWYPAQNFKGSPHLLREFHIANPTKPGPPKHLNDWLEAWEKDDYLPDEAEDDLPA
;
A
#
# COMPACT_ATOMS: atom_id res chain seq x y z
N MET A 1 -3.13 -16.52 53.75
CA MET A 1 -4.06 -16.90 52.64
C MET A 1 -3.86 -15.97 51.45
N GLU A 2 -3.80 -14.66 51.69
CA GLU A 2 -3.53 -13.63 50.68
C GLU A 2 -2.18 -13.81 49.96
N ASP A 3 -1.10 -14.10 50.69
CA ASP A 3 0.24 -14.31 50.11
C ASP A 3 0.31 -15.48 49.12
N GLN A 4 -0.53 -16.49 49.32
CA GLN A 4 -0.59 -17.66 48.43
C GLN A 4 -1.42 -17.36 47.18
N ALA A 5 -2.48 -16.55 47.30
CA ALA A 5 -3.34 -16.14 46.20
C ALA A 5 -2.65 -15.12 45.28
N ASN A 6 -1.87 -14.20 45.84
CA ASN A 6 -1.22 -13.12 45.09
C ASN A 6 0.13 -13.53 44.46
N LYS A 7 0.58 -14.78 44.63
CA LYS A 7 1.89 -15.25 44.16
C LYS A 7 2.14 -15.06 42.64
N HIS A 8 1.08 -15.08 41.82
CA HIS A 8 1.16 -14.87 40.37
C HIS A 8 0.47 -13.57 39.92
N ARG A 9 0.01 -12.74 40.87
CA ARG A 9 -0.68 -11.50 40.55
C ARG A 9 0.34 -10.52 39.97
N ARG A 10 0.01 -9.95 38.81
CA ARG A 10 0.76 -8.86 38.20
C ARG A 10 -0.02 -7.58 38.42
N GLU A 11 0.69 -6.52 38.73
CA GLU A 11 0.06 -5.21 38.77
C GLU A 11 -0.30 -4.79 37.33
N PRO A 12 -1.49 -4.20 37.12
CA PRO A 12 -1.87 -3.72 35.81
C PRO A 12 -0.99 -2.52 35.42
N ASP A 13 -0.22 -2.68 34.36
CA ASP A 13 0.57 -1.60 33.74
C ASP A 13 -0.34 -0.86 32.74
N PHE A 14 -1.09 0.15 33.19
CA PHE A 14 -1.91 1.01 32.33
C PHE A 14 -1.74 2.46 32.77
N GLU A 15 -1.58 3.39 31.84
CA GLU A 15 -1.52 4.82 32.10
C GLU A 15 -2.70 5.60 31.51
N VAL A 16 -2.95 6.80 32.04
CA VAL A 16 -3.95 7.71 31.47
C VAL A 16 -3.47 8.11 30.06
N GLY A 17 -4.36 7.99 29.07
CA GLY A 17 -4.04 8.15 27.66
C GLY A 17 -3.75 6.84 26.91
N ASP A 18 -3.53 5.72 27.61
CA ASP A 18 -3.41 4.42 26.94
C ASP A 18 -4.75 4.05 26.27
N LYS A 19 -4.67 3.51 25.06
CA LYS A 19 -5.81 2.88 24.39
C LYS A 19 -5.92 1.43 24.82
N VAL A 20 -7.12 1.01 25.22
CA VAL A 20 -7.39 -0.35 25.68
C VAL A 20 -8.66 -0.94 25.06
N PHE A 21 -8.62 -2.23 24.78
CA PHE A 21 -9.78 -3.04 24.43
C PHE A 21 -10.46 -3.60 25.68
N LEU A 22 -11.78 -3.47 25.75
CA LEU A 22 -12.60 -4.07 26.82
C LEU A 22 -13.04 -5.49 26.42
N SER A 23 -12.76 -6.48 27.24
CA SER A 23 -13.22 -7.85 27.00
C SER A 23 -14.72 -8.00 27.24
N LEU A 24 -15.45 -8.45 26.22
CA LEU A 24 -16.90 -8.70 26.29
C LEU A 24 -17.26 -10.08 26.86
N LYS A 25 -16.29 -10.80 27.42
CA LYS A 25 -16.50 -12.16 27.95
C LYS A 25 -17.61 -12.19 29.01
N ASP A 26 -17.74 -11.19 29.87
CA ASP A 26 -18.74 -11.22 30.95
C ASP A 26 -19.91 -10.27 30.71
N TYR A 27 -19.99 -9.67 29.53
CA TYR A 27 -21.02 -8.70 29.18
C TYR A 27 -22.18 -9.34 28.41
N ARG A 28 -23.37 -8.77 28.56
CA ARG A 28 -24.53 -9.15 27.74
C ARG A 28 -24.39 -8.51 26.37
N ILE A 29 -24.33 -9.36 25.35
CA ILE A 29 -24.14 -8.94 23.95
C ILE A 29 -25.51 -8.97 23.27
N GLN A 30 -25.81 -7.98 22.42
CA GLN A 30 -27.07 -7.92 21.67
C GLN A 30 -27.12 -8.92 20.49
N ARG A 31 -25.96 -9.47 20.09
CA ARG A 31 -25.85 -10.44 19.00
C ARG A 31 -26.53 -11.77 19.36
N PRO A 32 -27.14 -12.46 18.38
CA PRO A 32 -27.91 -13.69 18.62
C PRO A 32 -27.04 -14.88 19.08
N SER A 33 -25.73 -14.88 18.78
CA SER A 33 -24.82 -15.91 19.25
C SER A 33 -23.44 -15.33 19.58
N ARG A 34 -22.80 -15.92 20.58
CA ARG A 34 -21.48 -15.49 21.05
C ARG A 34 -20.33 -15.84 20.09
N LYS A 35 -20.56 -16.78 19.18
CA LYS A 35 -19.59 -17.16 18.13
C LYS A 35 -19.41 -16.07 17.08
N LEU A 36 -20.49 -15.33 16.79
CA LEU A 36 -20.48 -14.21 15.84
C LEU A 36 -20.36 -12.85 16.53
N ALA A 37 -20.21 -12.85 17.86
CA ALA A 37 -20.04 -11.64 18.63
C ALA A 37 -18.58 -11.21 18.68
N GLU A 38 -18.39 -9.91 18.80
CA GLU A 38 -17.11 -9.29 19.07
C GLU A 38 -16.57 -9.80 20.42
N GLN A 39 -15.32 -10.27 20.44
CA GLN A 39 -14.70 -10.78 21.68
C GLN A 39 -14.27 -9.63 22.60
N ASN A 40 -13.84 -8.53 22.01
CA ASN A 40 -13.48 -7.29 22.69
C ASN A 40 -14.12 -6.10 21.95
N GLU A 41 -14.39 -5.03 22.68
CA GLU A 41 -14.99 -3.81 22.15
C GLU A 41 -14.01 -2.64 22.25
N GLY A 42 -13.92 -1.87 21.15
CA GLY A 42 -13.31 -0.55 21.04
C GLY A 42 -11.83 -0.44 21.43
N SER A 43 -11.11 0.53 20.88
CA SER A 43 -9.93 1.06 21.56
C SER A 43 -10.39 2.28 22.36
N PHE A 44 -10.66 2.11 23.65
CA PHE A 44 -11.06 3.20 24.53
C PHE A 44 -9.83 3.84 25.15
N GLU A 45 -9.80 5.16 25.20
CA GLU A 45 -8.75 5.91 25.90
C GLU A 45 -9.05 5.95 27.40
N ILE A 46 -8.05 5.64 28.22
CA ILE A 46 -8.16 5.76 29.67
C ILE A 46 -8.11 7.25 30.04
N LEU A 47 -9.26 7.82 30.41
CA LEU A 47 -9.34 9.22 30.85
C LEU A 47 -8.90 9.42 32.30
N GLU A 48 -9.25 8.48 33.18
CA GLU A 48 -8.97 8.58 34.62
C GLU A 48 -8.92 7.18 35.27
N LYS A 49 -8.04 7.00 36.27
CA LYS A 49 -7.95 5.78 37.08
C LYS A 49 -8.87 5.88 38.31
N ILE A 50 -10.13 5.50 38.12
CA ILE A 50 -11.15 5.47 39.18
C ILE A 50 -11.31 4.07 39.80
N ASN A 51 -11.64 4.03 41.09
CA ASN A 51 -11.80 2.85 41.98
C ASN A 51 -12.84 1.80 41.47
N PRO A 52 -12.96 0.60 42.10
CA PRO A 52 -12.92 -0.72 41.45
C PRO A 52 -14.25 -1.19 40.83
N VAL A 53 -14.87 -0.38 39.97
CA VAL A 53 -16.04 -0.84 39.19
C VAL A 53 -15.60 -1.72 38.01
N LEU A 54 -14.45 -1.41 37.41
CA LEU A 54 -13.89 -2.17 36.28
C LEU A 54 -12.58 -2.83 36.68
N SER A 55 -12.54 -4.16 36.67
CA SER A 55 -11.30 -4.91 36.92
C SER A 55 -10.31 -4.73 35.77
N PRO A 56 -9.05 -4.36 36.02
CA PRO A 56 -8.03 -4.19 34.98
C PRO A 56 -7.76 -5.46 34.16
N ASP A 57 -8.04 -6.66 34.70
CA ASP A 57 -7.95 -7.94 33.98
C ASP A 57 -8.87 -8.04 32.76
N LYS A 58 -9.90 -7.19 32.69
CA LYS A 58 -10.83 -7.10 31.55
C LYS A 58 -10.32 -6.18 30.44
N LEU A 59 -9.21 -5.48 30.66
CA LEU A 59 -8.60 -4.57 29.70
C LEU A 59 -7.41 -5.23 29.02
N ARG A 60 -7.23 -4.96 27.73
CA ARG A 60 -6.04 -5.31 26.96
C ARG A 60 -5.50 -4.06 26.30
N LYS A 61 -4.20 -3.76 26.42
CA LYS A 61 -3.59 -2.65 25.67
C LYS A 61 -3.87 -2.82 24.18
N ALA A 62 -4.39 -1.78 23.55
CA ALA A 62 -4.53 -1.74 22.10
C ALA A 62 -3.11 -1.68 21.52
N ALA A 63 -2.78 -2.64 20.66
CA ALA A 63 -1.56 -2.54 19.90
C ALA A 63 -1.79 -1.47 18.83
N ASP A 64 -1.20 -0.29 19.01
CA ASP A 64 -1.16 0.74 17.97
C ASP A 64 -0.19 0.37 16.83
N ASN A 65 0.62 -0.68 17.03
CA ASN A 65 1.60 -1.10 16.06
C ASN A 65 0.96 -2.14 15.11
N PRO A 66 0.72 -1.82 13.82
CA PRO A 66 0.60 -2.89 12.84
C PRO A 66 1.85 -3.76 12.94
N LEU A 67 1.71 -5.07 12.74
CA LEU A 67 2.89 -5.94 12.69
C LEU A 67 3.85 -5.32 11.67
N THR A 68 5.17 -5.30 11.94
CA THR A 68 6.16 -4.63 11.08
C THR A 68 6.09 -5.07 9.61
N VAL A 69 5.56 -6.27 9.36
CA VAL A 69 5.37 -6.89 8.04
C VAL A 69 4.05 -6.46 7.35
N GLN A 70 3.19 -5.69 8.02
CA GLN A 70 1.91 -5.20 7.48
C GLN A 70 2.00 -3.78 6.91
N VAL A 71 3.14 -3.09 7.08
CA VAL A 71 3.36 -1.77 6.47
C VAL A 71 4.10 -1.98 5.16
N ASN A 72 3.38 -1.95 4.04
CA ASN A 72 4.02 -1.79 2.73
C ASN A 72 4.42 -0.32 2.61
N ILE A 73 5.70 -0.01 2.85
CA ILE A 73 6.22 1.35 2.68
C ILE A 73 6.38 1.55 1.17
N PRO A 74 5.58 2.41 0.52
CA PRO A 74 5.74 2.66 -0.90
C PRO A 74 7.15 3.23 -1.15
N PRO A 75 7.81 2.86 -2.25
CA PRO A 75 9.09 3.45 -2.60
C PRO A 75 8.96 4.95 -2.83
N GLU A 76 10.00 5.68 -2.47
CA GLU A 76 10.09 7.12 -2.71
C GLU A 76 10.17 7.40 -4.22
N PRO A 77 9.51 8.46 -4.71
CA PRO A 77 9.64 8.88 -6.10
C PRO A 77 11.05 9.41 -6.38
N ILE A 78 11.47 9.29 -7.64
CA ILE A 78 12.68 9.90 -8.18
C ILE A 78 12.28 11.26 -8.75
N GLU A 79 12.97 12.34 -8.35
CA GLU A 79 12.71 13.67 -8.91
C GLU A 79 13.55 13.88 -10.18
N ILE A 80 12.88 13.96 -11.34
CA ILE A 80 13.49 14.21 -12.65
C ILE A 80 12.83 15.47 -13.22
N GLU A 81 13.65 16.50 -13.48
CA GLU A 81 13.20 17.81 -13.97
C GLU A 81 12.07 18.50 -13.15
N GLY A 82 11.96 18.17 -11.86
CA GLY A 82 10.92 18.70 -10.98
C GLY A 82 9.59 17.95 -11.03
N GLU A 83 9.55 16.83 -11.76
CA GLU A 83 8.45 15.86 -11.75
C GLU A 83 8.84 14.60 -10.98
N ASN A 84 7.85 13.95 -10.38
CA ASN A 84 8.04 12.70 -9.67
C ASN A 84 7.87 11.53 -10.62
N GLU A 85 8.88 10.69 -10.73
CA GLU A 85 8.89 9.46 -11.50
C GLU A 85 9.02 8.23 -10.60
N TRP A 86 8.47 7.11 -11.04
CA TRP A 86 8.56 5.83 -10.35
C TRP A 86 9.12 4.77 -11.29
N GLU A 87 9.95 3.89 -10.74
CA GLU A 87 10.54 2.80 -11.50
C GLU A 87 9.49 1.71 -11.79
N ILE A 88 9.48 1.22 -13.04
CA ILE A 88 8.64 0.11 -13.46
C ILE A 88 9.44 -1.19 -13.46
N GLU A 89 8.81 -2.28 -13.04
CA GLU A 89 9.40 -3.63 -13.08
C GLU A 89 9.19 -4.28 -14.45
N GLU A 90 7.96 -4.23 -14.98
CA GLU A 90 7.64 -4.83 -16.28
C GLU A 90 6.40 -4.19 -16.95
N VAL A 91 6.32 -4.34 -18.27
CA VAL A 91 5.15 -3.94 -19.06
C VAL A 91 4.24 -5.14 -19.22
N LEU A 92 3.02 -5.06 -18.69
CA LEU A 92 2.07 -6.17 -18.66
C LEU A 92 1.20 -6.25 -19.91
N ALA A 93 0.76 -5.09 -20.41
CA ALA A 93 -0.13 -5.02 -21.56
C ALA A 93 -0.09 -3.66 -22.26
N SER A 94 -0.46 -3.66 -23.54
CA SER A 94 -0.71 -2.46 -24.33
C SER A 94 -2.11 -2.46 -24.95
N ARG A 95 -2.68 -1.27 -25.16
CA ARG A 95 -3.96 -1.08 -25.87
C ARG A 95 -3.98 0.26 -26.61
N ILE A 96 -4.88 0.39 -27.57
CA ILE A 96 -5.23 1.70 -28.17
C ILE A 96 -6.60 2.11 -27.63
N ASN A 97 -6.68 3.31 -27.05
CA ASN A 97 -7.91 3.91 -26.56
C ASN A 97 -8.08 5.30 -27.14
N ARG A 98 -9.17 5.55 -27.88
CA ARG A 98 -9.44 6.82 -28.57
C ARG A 98 -8.27 7.30 -29.46
N GLY A 99 -7.60 6.38 -30.13
CA GLY A 99 -6.46 6.66 -30.99
C GLY A 99 -5.11 6.86 -30.27
N LYS A 100 -5.09 6.79 -28.93
CA LYS A 100 -3.86 6.88 -28.13
C LYS A 100 -3.42 5.51 -27.61
N LEU A 101 -2.14 5.22 -27.71
CA LEU A 101 -1.46 4.07 -27.14
C LEU A 101 -1.36 4.23 -25.63
N GLN A 102 -1.70 3.17 -24.91
CA GLN A 102 -1.62 3.12 -23.45
C GLN A 102 -0.98 1.81 -23.01
N TYR A 103 -0.29 1.86 -21.87
CA TYR A 103 0.30 0.69 -21.24
C TYR A 103 -0.25 0.46 -19.85
N ARG A 104 -0.25 -0.81 -19.46
CA ARG A 104 -0.42 -1.24 -18.09
C ARG A 104 0.89 -1.88 -17.66
N VAL A 105 1.41 -1.45 -16.51
CA VAL A 105 2.72 -1.85 -16.00
C VAL A 105 2.61 -2.41 -14.60
N LYS A 106 3.64 -3.14 -14.19
CA LYS A 106 3.88 -3.50 -12.81
C LYS A 106 4.91 -2.51 -12.26
N TRP A 107 4.54 -1.76 -11.24
CA TRP A 107 5.42 -0.78 -10.60
C TRP A 107 6.37 -1.48 -9.62
N LEU A 108 7.65 -1.09 -9.60
CA LEU A 108 8.62 -1.69 -8.70
C LEU A 108 8.25 -1.35 -7.24
N GLY A 109 8.07 -2.38 -6.41
CA GLY A 109 7.78 -2.19 -4.98
C GLY A 109 6.33 -1.82 -4.64
N PHE A 110 5.42 -1.88 -5.61
CA PHE A 110 3.98 -1.70 -5.37
C PHE A 110 3.18 -2.97 -5.68
N ASP A 111 1.95 -3.01 -5.18
CA ASP A 111 0.96 -4.01 -5.56
C ASP A 111 0.50 -3.82 -7.01
N ASP A 112 -0.08 -4.87 -7.59
CA ASP A 112 -0.58 -4.85 -8.98
C ASP A 112 -1.60 -3.72 -9.21
N ASP A 113 -1.26 -2.83 -10.15
CA ASP A 113 -2.12 -1.72 -10.55
C ASP A 113 -2.96 -2.09 -11.80
N PRO A 114 -4.30 -2.00 -11.75
CA PRO A 114 -5.17 -2.21 -12.91
C PRO A 114 -5.22 -1.03 -13.90
N SER A 115 -4.59 0.10 -13.58
CA SER A 115 -4.66 1.35 -14.33
C SER A 115 -3.91 1.31 -15.68
N TRP A 116 -4.28 2.22 -16.57
CA TRP A 116 -3.68 2.36 -17.90
C TRP A 116 -3.13 3.77 -18.06
N TYR A 117 -1.84 3.84 -18.44
CA TYR A 117 -1.09 5.07 -18.53
C TYR A 117 -0.78 5.43 -19.99
N PRO A 118 -0.69 6.72 -20.33
CA PRO A 118 -0.22 7.20 -21.63
C PRO A 118 1.16 6.64 -22.00
N ALA A 119 1.48 6.54 -23.29
CA ALA A 119 2.77 6.02 -23.73
C ALA A 119 3.91 6.98 -23.38
N GLN A 120 3.67 8.30 -23.44
CA GLN A 120 4.66 9.33 -23.13
C GLN A 120 5.27 9.19 -21.71
N ASN A 121 4.53 8.62 -20.75
CA ASN A 121 4.98 8.43 -19.37
C ASN A 121 6.13 7.41 -19.23
N PHE A 122 6.48 6.68 -20.29
CA PHE A 122 7.44 5.59 -20.26
C PHE A 122 8.75 5.91 -21.01
N LYS A 123 9.04 7.20 -21.25
CA LYS A 123 10.32 7.67 -21.81
C LYS A 123 11.53 7.32 -20.96
N GLY A 124 11.36 7.25 -19.63
CA GLY A 124 12.38 6.76 -18.70
C GLY A 124 12.56 5.24 -18.69
N SER A 125 11.84 4.48 -19.53
CA SER A 125 12.01 3.02 -19.62
C SER A 125 11.73 2.47 -21.04
N PRO A 126 12.41 3.00 -22.08
CA PRO A 126 12.11 2.64 -23.47
C PRO A 126 12.60 1.23 -23.82
N HIS A 127 13.62 0.74 -23.10
CA HIS A 127 14.14 -0.62 -23.23
C HIS A 127 13.08 -1.68 -22.86
N LEU A 128 12.31 -1.47 -21.79
CA LEU A 128 11.21 -2.36 -21.39
C LEU A 128 10.07 -2.38 -22.42
N LEU A 129 9.74 -1.22 -23.01
CA LEU A 129 8.78 -1.16 -24.10
C LEU A 129 9.25 -1.94 -25.33
N ARG A 130 10.53 -1.79 -25.70
CA ARG A 130 11.14 -2.53 -26.82
C ARG A 130 11.07 -4.03 -26.58
N GLU A 131 11.46 -4.50 -25.40
CA GLU A 131 11.42 -5.92 -25.04
C GLU A 131 10.00 -6.48 -25.05
N PHE A 132 9.03 -5.73 -24.50
CA PHE A 132 7.63 -6.10 -24.52
C PHE A 132 7.10 -6.32 -25.96
N HIS A 133 7.41 -5.44 -26.90
CA HIS A 133 6.95 -5.56 -28.28
C HIS A 133 7.70 -6.61 -29.11
N ILE A 134 8.98 -6.86 -28.80
CA ILE A 134 9.71 -8.01 -29.37
C ILE A 134 9.06 -9.33 -28.92
N ALA A 135 8.72 -9.43 -27.64
CA ALA A 135 8.07 -10.61 -27.08
C ALA A 135 6.60 -10.75 -27.51
N ASN A 136 5.92 -9.65 -27.81
CA ASN A 136 4.50 -9.62 -28.17
C ASN A 136 4.21 -8.87 -29.49
N PRO A 137 4.63 -9.41 -30.66
CA PRO A 137 4.49 -8.71 -31.95
C PRO A 137 3.04 -8.41 -32.37
N THR A 138 2.05 -9.09 -31.78
CA THR A 138 0.62 -8.90 -32.10
C THR A 138 -0.05 -7.80 -31.28
N LYS A 139 0.64 -7.24 -30.29
CA LYS A 139 0.09 -6.21 -29.40
C LYS A 139 0.17 -4.84 -30.08
N PRO A 140 -0.74 -3.90 -29.76
CA PRO A 140 -0.68 -2.57 -30.32
C PRO A 140 0.54 -1.81 -29.79
N GLY A 141 1.25 -1.14 -30.69
CA GLY A 141 2.51 -0.43 -30.42
C GLY A 141 3.56 -0.81 -31.47
N PRO A 142 4.86 -0.50 -31.28
CA PRO A 142 5.43 0.39 -30.26
C PRO A 142 5.00 1.85 -30.39
N PRO A 143 5.39 2.76 -29.47
CA PRO A 143 5.22 4.19 -29.67
C PRO A 143 5.97 4.67 -30.92
N LYS A 144 5.42 5.69 -31.60
CA LYS A 144 6.00 6.24 -32.84
C LYS A 144 7.48 6.65 -32.67
N HIS A 145 7.80 7.28 -31.55
CA HIS A 145 9.13 7.81 -31.24
C HIS A 145 9.99 6.87 -30.38
N LEU A 146 9.70 5.55 -30.37
CA LEU A 146 10.43 4.61 -29.52
C LEU A 146 11.95 4.62 -29.76
N ASN A 147 12.39 4.74 -31.01
CA ASN A 147 13.82 4.79 -31.33
C ASN A 147 14.48 6.05 -30.79
N ASP A 148 13.78 7.19 -30.87
CA ASP A 148 14.28 8.46 -30.34
C ASP A 148 14.39 8.39 -28.81
N TRP A 149 13.41 7.77 -28.14
CA TRP A 149 13.48 7.54 -26.69
C TRP A 149 14.63 6.62 -26.29
N LEU A 150 14.92 5.57 -27.07
CA LEU A 150 16.07 4.68 -26.84
C LEU A 150 17.40 5.43 -27.01
N GLU A 151 17.52 6.27 -28.03
CA GLU A 151 18.74 7.06 -28.26
C GLU A 151 18.95 8.08 -27.13
N ALA A 152 17.89 8.74 -26.68
CA ALA A 152 17.94 9.67 -25.55
C ALA A 152 18.33 8.95 -24.24
N TRP A 153 17.76 7.78 -23.97
CA TRP A 153 18.13 6.94 -22.83
C TRP A 153 19.61 6.52 -22.84
N GLU A 154 20.15 6.15 -24.01
CA GLU A 154 21.57 5.79 -24.14
C GLU A 154 22.51 6.98 -23.93
N LYS A 155 22.06 8.20 -24.25
CA LYS A 155 22.83 9.43 -24.09
C LYS A 155 22.63 10.12 -22.74
N ASP A 156 21.71 9.62 -21.91
CA ASP A 156 21.24 10.31 -20.70
C ASP A 156 20.70 11.72 -21.01
N ASP A 157 20.06 11.86 -22.18
CA ASP A 157 19.47 13.09 -22.69
C ASP A 157 17.96 13.13 -22.35
N TYR A 158 17.46 14.31 -22.01
CA TYR A 158 16.04 14.54 -21.79
C TYR A 158 15.29 14.83 -23.10
N LEU A 159 14.10 14.25 -23.26
CA LEU A 159 13.18 14.54 -24.36
C LEU A 159 11.88 15.15 -23.84
N PRO A 160 11.52 16.38 -24.26
CA PRO A 160 10.26 17.00 -23.87
C PRO A 160 9.05 16.23 -24.41
N ASP A 161 7.89 16.44 -23.81
CA ASP A 161 6.63 15.87 -24.26
C ASP A 161 6.19 16.42 -25.62
N GLU A 162 6.01 15.50 -26.57
CA GLU A 162 5.49 15.79 -27.90
C GLU A 162 4.05 15.26 -28.05
N ALA A 163 3.23 15.98 -28.82
CA ALA A 163 1.82 15.64 -29.00
C ALA A 163 1.58 14.26 -29.63
N GLU A 164 2.59 13.71 -30.31
CA GLU A 164 2.53 12.45 -31.04
C GLU A 164 3.11 11.26 -30.26
N ASP A 165 3.61 11.49 -29.03
CA ASP A 165 4.25 10.46 -28.20
C ASP A 165 3.29 9.32 -27.81
N ASP A 166 2.01 9.63 -27.71
CA ASP A 166 0.94 8.67 -27.46
C ASP A 166 0.46 7.93 -28.73
N LEU A 167 1.04 8.18 -29.90
CA LEU A 167 0.62 7.49 -31.13
C LEU A 167 1.40 6.18 -31.31
N PRO A 168 0.74 5.09 -31.75
CA PRO A 168 1.45 3.89 -32.18
C PRO A 168 2.23 4.16 -33.47
N ALA A 169 3.35 3.43 -33.66
CA ALA A 169 4.19 3.44 -34.85
C ALA A 169 3.51 2.81 -36.08
#